data_AF-A0A7Y2GX57-F1
#
_entry.id   AF-A0A7Y2GX57-F1
#
_cell.length_a   1.000
_cell.length_b   1.000
_cell.length_c   1.000
_cell.angle_alpha   90.00
_cell.angle_beta   90.00
_cell.angle_gamma   90.00
#
_symmetry.space_group_name_H-M   'P 1'
#
loop_
_entity.id
_entity.type
_entity.pdbx_description
1 polymer ?
#
loop_
_entity_poly.entity_id
_entity_poly.type
_entity_poly.pdbx_seq_one_letter_code
_entity_poly.pdbx_strand_id
1 'polypeptide(L)' 'MMTTSSSDVDIRSAYEKNIAGYLTKPVDLNDVMSTFENLKNYWKIINFPPPKD' A
#
# COMPACT_ATOMS: atom_id res chain seq x y z
N MET A 1 -0.97 -2.00 -4.10
CA MET A 1 -1.74 -1.38 -5.22
C MET A 1 -1.82 0.12 -4.97
N MET A 2 -1.60 0.95 -5.98
CA MET A 2 -1.78 2.41 -5.87
C MET A 2 -2.80 2.91 -6.89
N THR A 3 -3.83 3.62 -6.44
CA THR A 3 -4.98 4.02 -7.28
C THR A 3 -5.59 5.34 -6.81
N THR A 4 -6.37 6.01 -7.64
CA THR A 4 -7.08 7.25 -7.27
C THR A 4 -8.39 6.98 -6.52
N SER A 5 -8.88 5.74 -6.50
CA SER A 5 -10.12 5.40 -5.82
C SER A 5 -9.93 5.29 -4.31
N SER A 6 -10.75 6.02 -3.56
CA SER A 6 -10.90 5.94 -2.10
C SER A 6 -12.17 5.20 -1.67
N SER A 7 -12.83 4.49 -2.58
CA SER A 7 -14.04 3.72 -2.28
C SER A 7 -13.74 2.50 -1.40
N ASP A 8 -14.53 2.31 -0.34
CA ASP A 8 -14.43 1.15 0.55
C ASP A 8 -14.59 -0.20 -0.19
N VAL A 9 -15.42 -0.22 -1.23
CA VAL A 9 -15.66 -1.43 -2.05
C VAL A 9 -14.39 -1.81 -2.82
N ASP A 10 -13.69 -0.81 -3.36
CA ASP A 10 -12.46 -1.04 -4.12
C ASP A 10 -11.32 -1.48 -3.20
N ILE A 11 -11.24 -0.89 -2.00
CA ILE A 11 -10.27 -1.29 -0.98
C ILE A 11 -10.49 -2.76 -0.60
N ARG A 12 -11.72 -3.14 -0.22
CA ARG A 12 -12.04 -4.52 0.20
C ARG A 12 -11.78 -5.53 -0.91
N SER A 13 -12.31 -5.28 -2.11
CA SER A 13 -12.14 -6.19 -3.25
C SER A 13 -10.69 -6.34 -3.71
N ALA A 14 -9.84 -5.34 -3.45
CA ALA A 14 -8.42 -5.45 -3.70
C ALA A 14 -7.73 -6.33 -2.65
N TYR A 15 -8.07 -6.21 -1.36
CA TYR A 15 -7.56 -7.09 -0.31
C TYR A 15 -8.01 -8.55 -0.49
N GLU A 16 -9.21 -8.80 -1.00
CA GLU A 16 -9.68 -10.14 -1.38
C GLU A 16 -8.79 -10.79 -2.45
N LYS A 17 -8.03 -10.00 -3.21
CA LYS A 17 -7.06 -10.46 -4.22
C LYS A 17 -5.64 -10.58 -3.69
N ASN A 18 -5.47 -10.67 -2.37
CA ASN A 18 -4.19 -10.88 -1.68
C ASN A 18 -3.14 -9.80 -1.94
N ILE A 19 -3.56 -8.54 -2.12
CA ILE A 19 -2.60 -7.44 -2.13
C ILE A 19 -2.01 -7.25 -0.73
N ALA A 20 -0.73 -6.91 -0.66
CA ALA A 20 -0.07 -6.61 0.61
C ALA A 20 -0.41 -5.23 1.18
N GLY A 21 -1.04 -4.35 0.39
CA GLY A 21 -1.36 -3.00 0.80
C GLY A 21 -2.05 -2.19 -0.30
N TYR A 22 -2.94 -1.29 0.10
CA TYR A 22 -3.68 -0.38 -0.76
C TYR A 22 -3.29 1.06 -0.45
N LEU A 23 -2.95 1.84 -1.49
CA LEU A 23 -2.56 3.24 -1.36
C LEU A 23 -3.40 4.10 -2.31
N THR A 24 -4.16 5.03 -1.74
CA THR A 24 -4.83 6.05 -2.53
C THR A 24 -3.80 7.11 -2.95
N LYS A 25 -3.79 7.50 -4.23
CA LYS A 25 -2.87 8.52 -4.72
C LYS A 25 -3.10 9.83 -3.94
N PRO A 26 -2.03 10.45 -3.42
CA PRO A 26 -2.15 11.75 -2.79
C PRO A 26 -2.62 12.77 -3.83
N VAL A 27 -3.54 13.64 -3.42
CA VAL A 27 -4.09 14.70 -4.28
C VAL A 27 -3.15 15.91 -4.29
N ASP A 28 -2.46 16.17 -3.18
CA ASP A 28 -1.45 17.22 -3.06
C ASP A 28 -0.05 16.68 -3.40
N LEU A 29 0.68 17.44 -4.21
CA LEU A 29 2.09 17.19 -4.52
C LEU A 29 2.99 17.27 -3.29
N ASN A 30 2.63 18.08 -2.29
CA ASN A 30 3.36 18.16 -1.02
C ASN A 30 3.32 16.84 -0.25
N ASP A 31 2.24 16.07 -0.39
CA ASP A 31 2.05 14.78 0.28
C ASP A 31 2.68 13.60 -0.47
N VAL A 32 3.16 13.82 -1.69
CA VAL A 32 3.78 12.77 -2.51
C VAL A 32 5.01 12.21 -1.82
N MET A 33 5.91 13.08 -1.37
CA MET A 33 7.18 12.66 -0.75
C MET A 33 6.96 11.92 0.58
N SER A 34 6.06 12.42 1.42
CA SER A 34 5.72 11.76 2.70
C SER A 34 5.05 10.40 2.46
N THR A 35 4.18 10.30 1.46
CA THR A 35 3.53 9.06 1.07
C THR A 35 4.54 8.00 0.62
N PHE A 36 5.53 8.37 -0.19
CA PHE A 36 6.56 7.44 -0.64
C PHE A 36 7.53 7.03 0.48
N GLU A 37 7.89 7.93 1.39
CA GLU A 37 8.68 7.55 2.57
C GLU A 37 7.91 6.60 3.49
N ASN A 38 6.60 6.81 3.67
CA ASN A 38 5.75 5.88 4.42
C ASN A 38 5.69 4.49 3.76
N LEU A 39 5.53 4.44 2.42
CA LEU A 39 5.54 3.18 1.68
C LEU A 39 6.89 2.46 1.85
N LYS A 40 8.00 3.18 1.73
CA LYS A 40 9.35 2.63 1.93
C LYS A 40 9.55 2.10 3.35
N ASN A 41 9.05 2.82 4.36
CA ASN A 41 9.13 2.38 5.75
C ASN A 41 8.24 1.17 6.03
N TYR A 42 7.04 1.12 5.45
CA TYR A 42 6.14 -0.02 5.53
C TYR A 42 6.85 -1.32 5.15
N TRP A 43 7.53 -1.34 4.00
CA TRP A 43 8.24 -2.53 3.50
C TRP A 43 9.47 -2.92 4.31
N LYS A 44 10.08 -2.00 5.08
CA LYS A 44 11.22 -2.30 5.95
C LYS A 44 10.84 -2.99 7.25
N ILE A 45 9.58 -2.88 7.67
CA ILE A 45 9.08 -3.46 8.93
C ILE A 45 8.55 -4.89 8.69
N ILE A 46 8.33 -5.28 7.43
CA ILE A 46 7.78 -6.59 7.11
C ILE A 46 8.80 -7.68 7.40
N ASN A 47 8.41 -8.60 8.27
CA ASN A 47 9.11 -9.88 8.43
C ASN A 47 8.59 -10.84 7.35
N PHE A 48 9.44 -11.21 6.41
CA PHE A 48 9.09 -12.23 5.41
C PHE A 48 9.02 -13.60 6.08
N PRO A 49 8.18 -14.52 5.56
CA PRO A 49 8.22 -15.90 6.02
C PRO A 49 9.64 -16.47 5.82
N PRO A 50 10.09 -17.37 6.71
CA PRO A 50 11.37 -18.03 6.52
C PRO A 50 11.39 -18.77 5.17
N PRO A 51 12.57 -18.92 4.54
CA PRO A 51 12.72 -19.74 3.34
C PRO A 51 12.10 -21.11 3.57
N LYS A 52 11.37 -21.62 2.57
CA LYS A 52 10.94 -23.03 2.59
C LYS A 52 12.15 -23.86 2.17
N ASP A 53 12.54 -24.80 3.02
CA ASP A 53 13.57 -25.81 2.73
C ASP A 53 13.31 -26.55 1.40
#